data_AF-A0A529A9A5-F1
#
_entry.id   AF-A0A529A9A5-F1
#
_cell.length_a   1.000
_cell.length_b   1.000
_cell.length_c   1.000
_cell.angle_alpha   90.00
_cell.angle_beta   90.00
_cell.angle_gamma   90.00
#
_symmetry.space_group_name_H-M   'P 1'
#
loop_
_entity.id
_entity.type
_entity.pdbx_description
1 polymer ?
#
loop_
_entity_poly.entity_id
_entity_poly.type
_entity_poly.pdbx_seq_one_letter_code
_entity_poly.pdbx_strand_id
1 'polypeptide(L)' 'VKPGIKARVKHLRGEEDLRHASLQDFWEEY' A
#
# COMPACT_ATOMS: atom_id res chain seq x y z
N VAL A 1 4.21 12.04 8.57
CA VAL A 1 4.52 11.48 7.23
C VAL A 1 4.27 12.55 6.18
N LYS A 2 5.15 12.73 5.18
CA LYS A 2 4.86 13.62 4.06
C LYS A 2 3.75 12.97 3.21
N PRO A 3 2.54 13.55 3.13
CA PRO A 3 1.52 13.06 2.22
C PRO A 3 2.01 13.34 0.79
N GLY A 4 1.94 12.35 -0.10
CA GLY A 4 2.37 12.50 -1.48
C GLY A 4 2.99 11.24 -2.10
N ILE A 5 3.42 10.29 -1.27
CA ILE A 5 3.92 9.01 -1.74
C ILE A 5 2.75 8.03 -1.82
N LYS A 6 2.38 7.60 -3.02
CA LYS A 6 1.41 6.53 -3.26
C LYS A 6 2.17 5.21 -3.40
N ALA A 7 1.65 4.13 -2.83
CA ALA A 7 2.27 2.81 -2.90
C ALA A 7 1.24 1.73 -3.19
N ARG A 8 1.68 0.67 -3.86
CA ARG A 8 0.91 -0.57 -4.04
C ARG A 8 1.30 -1.54 -2.94
N VAL A 9 0.30 -2.16 -2.34
CA VAL A 9 0.49 -3.18 -1.30
C VAL A 9 -0.28 -4.43 -1.65
N LYS A 10 0.22 -5.58 -1.19
CA LYS A 10 -0.51 -6.84 -1.21
C LYS A 10 -1.09 -7.10 0.17
N HIS A 11 -2.35 -7.50 0.25
CA HIS A 11 -3.02 -7.89 1.50
C HIS A 11 -3.85 -9.16 1.29
N LEU A 12 -4.30 -9.77 2.39
CA LEU A 12 -5.18 -10.94 2.33
C LEU A 12 -6.62 -10.52 2.06
N ARG A 13 -7.33 -11.31 1.23
CA ARG A 13 -8.74 -11.07 0.93
C ARG A 13 -9.60 -11.51 2.12
N GLY A 14 -10.56 -10.69 2.53
CA GLY A 14 -11.48 -10.98 3.64
C GLY A 14 -11.13 -10.27 4.95
N GLU A 15 -10.04 -9.49 4.98
CA GLU A 15 -9.75 -8.59 6.08
C GLU A 15 -10.49 -7.25 5.88
N GLU A 16 -10.99 -6.67 6.98
CA GLU A 16 -11.76 -5.42 6.98
C GLU A 16 -10.90 -4.21 6.57
N ASP A 17 -9.57 -4.33 6.67
CA ASP A 17 -8.60 -3.29 6.32
C ASP A 17 -7.33 -3.93 5.72
N LEU A 18 -6.30 -3.14 5.41
CA LEU A 18 -5.00 -3.59 4.89
C LEU A 18 -4.12 -4.23 5.99
N ARG A 19 -4.73 -5.00 6.86
CA ARG A 19 -4.02 -5.78 7.87
C ARG A 19 -3.12 -6.78 7.17
N HIS A 20 -1.96 -7.04 7.78
CA HIS A 20 -0.90 -7.88 7.21
C HIS A 20 -0.43 -7.47 5.81
N ALA A 21 -0.67 -6.22 5.39
CA ALA A 21 -0.24 -5.76 4.09
C ALA A 21 1.29 -5.65 4.02
N SER A 22 1.84 -6.06 2.89
CA SER A 22 3.26 -5.90 2.57
C SER A 22 3.43 -4.98 1.38
N LEU A 23 4.47 -4.14 1.45
CA LEU A 23 4.82 -3.21 0.37
C LEU A 23 5.15 -4.02 -0.88
N GLN A 24 4.49 -3.69 -1.97
CA GLN A 24 4.83 -4.26 -3.27
C GLN A 24 5.74 -3.30 -4.03
N ASP A 25 5.33 -2.04 -4.18
CA ASP A 25 6.11 -1.03 -4.90
C ASP A 25 5.59 0.39 -4.64
N PHE A 26 6.35 1.43 -5.01
CA PHE A 26 5.93 2.82 -4.93
C PHE A 26 5.50 3.33 -6.31
N TRP A 27 4.43 4.13 -6.36
CA TRP A 27 4.10 4.88 -7.56
C TRP A 27 4.89 6.18 -7.55
N GLU A 28 5.88 6.26 -8.43
CA GLU A 28 6.57 7.51 -8.74
C GLU A 28 5.73 8.26 -9.80
N GLU A 29 4.94 9.25 -9.35
CA GLU A 29 4.36 10.22 -10.27
C GLU A 29 5.51 11.13 -10.75
N TYR A 30 6.00 10.86 -11.97
CA TYR A 30 6.95 11.72 -12.69
C TYR A 30 6.34 13.09 -13.02
#